data_AF-A0A254SMQ9-F1
#
_entry.id   AF-A0A254SMQ9-F1
#
_cell.length_a   1.000
_cell.length_b   1.000
_cell.length_c   1.000
_cell.angle_alpha   90.00
_cell.angle_beta   90.00
_cell.angle_gamma   90.00
#
_symmetry.space_group_name_H-M   'P 1'
#
loop_
_entity.id
_entity.type
_entity.pdbx_description
1 polymer ?
#
loop_
_entity_poly.entity_id
_entity_poly.type
_entity_poly.pdbx_seq_one_letter_code
_entity_poly.pdbx_strand_id
1 'polypeptide(L)'
;MAQGVKKTVCPRLLANSSMIVNIDGKFVNEEKNKTSTSIEWRHHDDALDTFFVKLNDSPSFTYITAGKFRYMEFEEGKVKRQLGLHHLRENIGKTPLRLDDLELLANGYFKCPDSTKPDQNPNVLSTAVSNTWWSVVVDSLPHPEKVVMRGAPKKPRYISVANWKSYAGELLPTLASMSSEDYSGSLWIRAAYPKKVLETDPTQKPVKPKILLPVPKLFGKIAVEGERKIPLILKLNQQLLSE
;
A
#
# COMPACT_ATOMS: atom_id res chain seq x y z
N MET A 1 23.03 22.17 28.11
CA MET A 1 22.15 21.02 27.79
C MET A 1 21.39 21.38 26.53
N ALA A 2 21.67 20.73 25.40
CA ALA A 2 20.99 21.03 24.14
C ALA A 2 19.58 20.43 24.17
N GLN A 3 18.56 21.28 24.22
CA GLN A 3 17.18 20.86 24.01
C GLN A 3 17.05 20.37 22.57
N GLY A 4 16.90 19.07 22.39
CA GLY A 4 16.72 18.48 21.06
C GLY A 4 15.46 19.02 20.42
N VAL A 5 15.61 19.69 19.27
CA VAL A 5 14.49 20.12 18.42
C VAL A 5 13.70 18.88 18.03
N LYS A 6 12.49 18.72 18.57
CA LYS A 6 11.56 17.64 18.18
C LYS A 6 11.23 17.85 16.70
N LYS A 7 11.69 16.93 15.85
CA LYS A 7 11.34 16.94 14.42
C LYS A 7 9.87 16.55 14.28
N THR A 8 9.03 17.51 13.97
CA THR A 8 7.61 17.27 13.70
C THR A 8 7.45 16.53 12.37
N VAL A 9 6.62 15.48 12.39
CA VAL A 9 6.26 14.69 11.20
C VAL A 9 4.93 15.23 10.65
N CYS A 10 4.84 15.42 9.34
CA CYS A 10 3.59 15.73 8.65
C CYS A 10 3.28 14.61 7.65
N PRO A 11 2.14 13.94 7.80
CA PRO A 11 1.68 13.02 6.77
C PRO A 11 1.39 13.81 5.48
N ARG A 12 1.77 13.23 4.35
CA ARG A 12 1.33 13.65 3.01
C ARG A 12 0.82 12.40 2.31
N LEU A 13 -0.38 11.99 2.70
CA LEU A 13 -1.05 10.83 2.13
C LEU A 13 -1.69 11.23 0.80
N LEU A 14 -1.73 10.26 -0.13
CA LEU A 14 -2.37 10.46 -1.43
C LEU A 14 -3.90 10.44 -1.32
N ALA A 15 -4.42 9.66 -0.36
CA ALA A 15 -5.83 9.57 -0.03
C ALA A 15 -5.99 9.79 1.47
N ASN A 16 -7.02 10.53 1.88
CA ASN A 16 -7.31 10.79 3.30
C ASN A 16 -8.55 10.01 3.78
N SER A 17 -9.16 9.21 2.91
CA SER A 17 -10.36 8.43 3.20
C SER A 17 -10.24 7.01 2.66
N SER A 18 -10.86 6.07 3.38
CA SER A 18 -10.92 4.66 3.00
C SER A 18 -11.42 4.44 1.56
N MET A 19 -10.54 3.95 0.70
CA MET A 19 -10.85 3.76 -0.72
C MET A 19 -10.11 2.59 -1.36
N ILE A 20 -10.58 2.18 -2.52
CA ILE A 20 -9.96 1.12 -3.31
C ILE A 20 -9.51 1.74 -4.62
N VAL A 21 -8.22 1.60 -4.92
CA VAL A 21 -7.56 2.17 -6.09
C VAL A 21 -6.98 1.03 -6.90
N ASN A 22 -7.44 0.90 -8.15
CA ASN A 22 -6.92 -0.05 -9.12
C ASN A 22 -5.92 0.67 -10.01
N ILE A 23 -4.66 0.24 -9.94
CA ILE A 23 -3.53 0.83 -10.63
C ILE A 23 -2.96 -0.22 -11.58
N ASP A 24 -2.81 0.13 -12.85
CA ASP A 24 -2.11 -0.70 -13.82
C ASP A 24 -0.79 -0.04 -14.21
N GLY A 25 0.22 -0.85 -14.52
CA GLY A 25 1.54 -0.38 -14.90
C GLY A 25 2.16 -1.18 -16.03
N LYS A 26 2.87 -0.49 -16.92
CA LYS A 26 3.70 -1.07 -17.97
C LYS A 26 5.09 -0.44 -17.94
N PHE A 27 6.11 -1.29 -18.02
CA PHE A 27 7.50 -0.89 -17.83
C PHE A 27 8.44 -1.57 -18.81
N VAL A 28 9.55 -0.90 -19.06
CA VAL A 28 10.79 -1.48 -19.57
C VAL A 28 11.76 -1.48 -18.39
N ASN A 29 12.16 -2.65 -17.92
CA ASN A 29 13.02 -2.79 -16.75
C ASN A 29 14.51 -2.55 -17.08
N GLU A 30 15.39 -2.69 -16.09
CA GLU A 30 16.84 -2.49 -16.24
C GLU A 30 17.47 -3.43 -17.27
N GLU A 31 16.94 -4.65 -17.41
CA GLU A 31 17.34 -5.65 -18.41
C GLU A 31 16.73 -5.40 -19.80
N LYS A 32 16.04 -4.28 -20.00
CA LYS A 32 15.30 -3.91 -21.22
C LYS A 32 14.15 -4.87 -21.57
N ASN A 33 13.68 -5.65 -20.61
CA ASN A 33 12.51 -6.51 -20.73
C ASN A 33 11.23 -5.71 -20.50
N LYS A 34 10.19 -5.97 -21.31
CA LYS A 34 8.85 -5.42 -21.12
C LYS A 34 8.16 -6.20 -20.01
N THR A 35 7.66 -5.49 -19.01
CA THR A 35 6.95 -6.07 -17.86
C THR A 35 5.71 -5.26 -17.54
N SER A 36 4.76 -5.85 -16.84
CA SER A 36 3.57 -5.15 -16.37
C SER A 36 3.09 -5.68 -15.03
N THR A 37 2.34 -4.84 -14.33
CA THR A 37 1.73 -5.17 -13.04
C THR A 37 0.35 -4.55 -12.95
N SER A 38 -0.53 -5.19 -12.19
CA SER A 38 -1.81 -4.64 -11.77
C SER A 38 -1.87 -4.69 -10.26
N ILE A 39 -2.16 -3.57 -9.62
CA ILE A 39 -2.14 -3.39 -8.18
C ILE A 39 -3.51 -2.89 -7.75
N GLU A 40 -4.19 -3.66 -6.90
CA GLU A 40 -5.35 -3.16 -6.16
C GLU A 40 -4.86 -2.72 -4.78
N TRP A 41 -4.89 -1.42 -4.54
CA TRP A 41 -4.62 -0.83 -3.24
C TRP A 41 -5.94 -0.61 -2.51
N ARG A 42 -6.10 -1.25 -1.36
CA ARG A 42 -7.17 -0.97 -0.40
C ARG A 42 -6.57 -0.13 0.70
N HIS A 43 -6.85 1.16 0.62
CA HIS A 43 -6.48 2.13 1.63
C HIS A 43 -7.51 2.11 2.76
N HIS A 44 -7.03 2.13 4.00
CA HIS A 44 -7.84 2.36 5.19
C HIS A 44 -7.30 3.56 5.96
N ASP A 45 -8.20 4.42 6.42
CA ASP A 45 -7.89 5.57 7.25
C ASP A 45 -7.52 5.16 8.69
N ASP A 46 -8.06 4.03 9.16
CA ASP A 46 -7.92 3.53 10.53
C ASP A 46 -7.31 2.12 10.63
N ALA A 47 -7.01 1.47 9.51
CA ALA A 47 -6.63 0.05 9.47
C ALA A 47 -5.41 -0.25 8.57
N LEU A 48 -5.21 -1.53 8.24
CA LEU A 48 -4.06 -2.03 7.50
C LEU A 48 -4.21 -1.76 5.99
N ASP A 49 -3.28 -0.99 5.43
CA ASP A 49 -3.21 -0.86 3.98
C ASP A 49 -2.81 -2.19 3.33
N THR A 50 -3.58 -2.57 2.32
CA THR A 50 -3.45 -3.85 1.64
C THR A 50 -3.26 -3.64 0.14
N PHE A 51 -2.26 -4.30 -0.43
CA PHE A 51 -1.92 -4.24 -1.85
C PHE A 51 -2.00 -5.64 -2.45
N PHE A 52 -2.96 -5.87 -3.35
CA PHE A 52 -3.03 -7.09 -4.14
C PHE A 52 -2.26 -6.87 -5.44
N VAL A 53 -1.09 -7.48 -5.54
CA VAL A 53 -0.14 -7.28 -6.63
C VAL A 53 -0.19 -8.47 -7.58
N LYS A 54 -0.71 -8.22 -8.77
CA LYS A 54 -0.75 -9.16 -9.88
C LYS A 54 0.40 -8.90 -10.84
N LEU A 55 1.17 -9.94 -11.13
CA LEU A 55 2.37 -9.89 -11.95
C LEU A 55 2.24 -10.89 -13.10
N ASN A 56 2.75 -10.51 -14.27
CA ASN A 56 2.69 -11.39 -15.44
C ASN A 56 3.82 -12.42 -15.44
N ASP A 57 5.01 -12.05 -14.95
CA ASP A 57 6.25 -12.81 -15.12
C ASP A 57 6.79 -13.40 -13.81
N SER A 58 6.02 -13.31 -12.73
CA SER A 58 6.40 -13.77 -11.38
C SER A 58 5.15 -14.06 -10.54
N PRO A 59 5.26 -14.84 -9.46
CA PRO A 59 4.13 -15.12 -8.58
C PRO A 59 3.48 -13.85 -8.05
N SER A 60 2.15 -13.81 -8.10
CA SER A 60 1.35 -12.73 -7.52
C SER A 60 1.33 -12.84 -6.00
N PHE A 61 1.19 -11.71 -5.32
CA PHE A 61 1.22 -11.66 -3.86
C PHE A 61 0.32 -10.56 -3.31
N THR A 62 -0.02 -10.69 -2.04
CA THR A 62 -0.65 -9.63 -1.25
C THR A 62 0.39 -9.05 -0.29
N TYR A 63 0.62 -7.75 -0.35
CA TYR A 63 1.46 -7.03 0.61
C TYR A 63 0.58 -6.27 1.57
N ILE A 64 0.79 -6.46 2.88
CA ILE A 64 0.04 -5.79 3.94
C ILE A 64 1.01 -5.01 4.81
N THR A 65 0.69 -3.74 5.06
CA THR A 65 1.51 -2.84 5.87
C THR A 65 0.67 -2.04 6.87
N ALA A 66 1.16 -1.93 8.10
CA ALA A 66 0.62 -1.02 9.11
C ALA A 66 1.68 -0.65 10.15
N GLY A 67 2.14 0.60 10.09
CA GLY A 67 3.13 1.13 11.03
C GLY A 67 4.39 0.28 11.12
N LYS A 68 4.48 -0.56 12.16
CA LYS A 68 5.65 -1.43 12.41
C LYS A 68 5.54 -2.82 11.79
N PHE A 69 4.35 -3.26 11.36
CA PHE A 69 4.12 -4.61 10.85
C PHE A 69 4.02 -4.61 9.33
N ARG A 70 4.73 -5.55 8.71
CA ARG A 70 4.77 -5.75 7.25
C ARG A 70 4.87 -7.24 6.97
N TYR A 71 4.02 -7.74 6.09
CA TYR A 71 4.10 -9.12 5.65
C TYR A 71 3.56 -9.30 4.23
N MET A 72 3.99 -10.38 3.59
CA MET A 72 3.51 -10.82 2.29
C MET A 72 2.79 -12.15 2.43
N GLU A 73 1.70 -12.30 1.68
CA GLU A 73 0.98 -13.55 1.49
C GLU A 73 1.02 -13.93 0.01
N PHE A 74 1.33 -15.19 -0.29
CA PHE A 74 1.39 -15.71 -1.66
C PHE A 74 0.19 -16.62 -1.90
N GLU A 75 -0.39 -16.59 -3.11
CA GLU A 75 -1.60 -17.37 -3.40
C GLU A 75 -1.34 -18.89 -3.43
N GLU A 76 -0.14 -19.31 -3.86
CA GLU A 76 0.18 -20.72 -4.13
C GLU A 76 0.52 -21.55 -2.88
N GLY A 77 0.60 -20.93 -1.73
CA GLY A 77 0.76 -21.61 -0.45
C GLY A 77 0.46 -20.63 0.65
N LYS A 78 -0.23 -21.05 1.71
CA LYS A 78 -0.61 -20.27 2.90
C LYS A 78 0.62 -19.76 3.72
N VAL A 79 1.69 -19.37 3.04
CA VAL A 79 2.95 -18.89 3.54
C VAL A 79 2.81 -17.40 3.74
N LYS A 80 2.89 -16.98 5.00
CA LYS A 80 3.05 -15.58 5.37
C LYS A 80 4.54 -15.32 5.59
N ARG A 81 5.13 -14.42 4.82
CA ARG A 81 6.52 -13.98 5.02
C ARG A 81 6.50 -12.65 5.76
N GLN A 82 7.06 -12.62 6.97
CA GLN A 82 7.28 -11.35 7.67
C GLN A 82 8.42 -10.58 7.00
N LEU A 83 8.22 -9.27 6.80
CA LEU A 83 9.21 -8.42 6.17
C LEU A 83 9.84 -7.45 7.18
N GLY A 84 11.16 -7.53 7.30
CA GLY A 84 11.98 -6.44 7.86
C GLY A 84 12.18 -5.27 6.88
N LEU A 85 12.66 -4.15 7.41
CA LEU A 85 12.87 -2.88 6.67
C LEU A 85 13.76 -3.01 5.42
N HIS A 86 14.78 -3.86 5.45
CA HIS A 86 15.69 -4.03 4.32
C HIS A 86 14.99 -4.62 3.08
N HIS A 87 13.92 -5.40 3.27
CA HIS A 87 13.14 -5.96 2.16
C HIS A 87 12.37 -4.89 1.39
N LEU A 88 12.15 -3.70 1.94
CA LEU A 88 11.51 -2.61 1.19
C LEU A 88 12.29 -2.22 -0.07
N ARG A 89 13.60 -2.49 -0.10
CA ARG A 89 14.45 -2.26 -1.26
C ARG A 89 14.24 -3.29 -2.39
N GLU A 90 13.53 -4.38 -2.13
CA GLU A 90 13.22 -5.40 -3.13
C GLU A 90 12.30 -4.82 -4.21
N ASN A 91 12.57 -5.21 -5.46
CA ASN A 91 11.71 -4.90 -6.60
C ASN A 91 10.45 -5.75 -6.55
N ILE A 92 9.35 -5.21 -7.06
CA ILE A 92 8.08 -5.92 -7.23
C ILE A 92 8.17 -6.74 -8.52
N GLY A 93 8.45 -8.04 -8.37
CA GLY A 93 8.73 -8.92 -9.50
C GLY A 93 9.90 -8.41 -10.32
N LYS A 94 9.72 -8.34 -11.65
CA LYS A 94 10.71 -7.79 -12.59
C LYS A 94 10.48 -6.30 -12.92
N THR A 95 9.54 -5.64 -12.25
CA THR A 95 9.21 -4.23 -12.49
C THR A 95 10.21 -3.30 -11.78
N PRO A 96 10.34 -2.03 -12.21
CA PRO A 96 11.16 -1.04 -11.50
C PRO A 96 10.51 -0.50 -10.22
N LEU A 97 9.29 -0.94 -9.88
CA LEU A 97 8.62 -0.60 -8.62
C LEU A 97 9.26 -1.37 -7.48
N ARG A 98 9.27 -0.77 -6.30
CA ARG A 98 9.79 -1.37 -5.06
C ARG A 98 8.70 -1.47 -4.02
N LEU A 99 8.87 -2.39 -3.06
CA LEU A 99 7.98 -2.47 -1.90
C LEU A 99 7.97 -1.16 -1.10
N ASP A 100 9.10 -0.44 -1.07
CA ASP A 100 9.22 0.90 -0.47
C ASP A 100 8.31 1.95 -1.14
N ASP A 101 7.95 1.76 -2.42
CA ASP A 101 7.04 2.67 -3.13
C ASP A 101 5.60 2.49 -2.63
N LEU A 102 5.19 1.25 -2.38
CA LEU A 102 3.89 0.93 -1.75
C LEU A 102 3.86 1.40 -0.29
N GLU A 103 4.98 1.27 0.41
CA GLU A 103 5.11 1.76 1.78
C GLU A 103 4.96 3.28 1.86
N LEU A 104 5.60 4.02 0.95
CA LEU A 104 5.45 5.47 0.86
C LEU A 104 4.03 5.89 0.47
N LEU A 105 3.35 5.11 -0.35
CA LEU A 105 1.97 5.36 -0.73
C LEU A 105 1.01 5.19 0.46
N ALA A 106 1.18 4.11 1.23
CA ALA A 106 0.34 3.83 2.41
C ALA A 106 0.67 4.71 3.62
N ASN A 107 1.96 4.92 3.90
CA ASN A 107 2.44 5.49 5.16
C ASN A 107 3.32 6.73 4.90
N GLY A 108 3.01 7.54 3.88
CA GLY A 108 3.79 8.70 3.47
C GLY A 108 3.96 9.76 4.58
N TYR A 109 4.95 9.58 5.45
CA TYR A 109 5.34 10.51 6.49
C TYR A 109 6.59 11.29 6.07
N PHE A 110 6.44 12.61 6.01
CA PHE A 110 7.52 13.52 5.67
C PHE A 110 7.87 14.39 6.87
N LYS A 111 9.14 14.80 6.96
CA LYS A 111 9.57 15.77 7.97
C LYS A 111 9.07 17.14 7.56
N CYS A 112 8.43 17.84 8.49
CA CYS A 112 7.94 19.17 8.20
C CYS A 112 9.09 20.16 7.98
N PRO A 113 8.90 21.13 7.08
CA PRO A 113 9.77 22.28 7.03
C PRO A 113 9.85 22.92 8.42
N ASP A 114 11.07 23.22 8.85
CA ASP A 114 11.36 23.93 10.08
C ASP A 114 10.91 25.37 9.91
N SER A 115 9.79 25.73 10.54
CA SER A 115 9.19 27.07 10.46
C SER A 115 10.09 28.17 11.03
N THR A 116 11.17 27.81 11.74
CA THR A 116 12.17 28.75 12.26
C THR A 116 13.24 29.10 11.24
N LYS A 117 13.30 28.41 10.09
CA LYS A 117 14.30 28.62 9.04
C LYS A 117 13.66 29.23 7.79
N PRO A 118 13.91 30.52 7.51
CA PRO A 118 13.27 31.22 6.39
C PRO A 118 13.66 30.68 5.00
N ASP A 119 14.79 29.99 4.88
CA ASP A 119 15.32 29.51 3.58
C ASP A 119 14.96 28.05 3.24
N GLN A 120 14.05 27.41 3.97
CA GLN A 120 13.67 26.03 3.63
C GLN A 120 12.70 25.99 2.46
N ASN A 121 13.13 25.34 1.38
CA ASN A 121 12.28 25.10 0.22
C ASN A 121 11.16 24.10 0.58
N PRO A 122 9.87 24.52 0.58
CA PRO A 122 8.74 23.66 0.95
C PRO A 122 8.53 22.49 -0.01
N ASN A 123 9.09 22.56 -1.22
CA ASN A 123 8.98 21.54 -2.24
C ASN A 123 9.99 20.39 -2.06
N VAL A 124 10.87 20.47 -1.06
CA VAL A 124 11.83 19.39 -0.74
C VAL A 124 11.31 18.63 0.48
N LEU A 125 10.70 17.48 0.24
CA LEU A 125 10.12 16.63 1.27
C LEU A 125 11.13 15.56 1.68
N SER A 126 11.58 15.58 2.94
CA SER A 126 12.44 14.52 3.49
C SER A 126 11.58 13.38 4.03
N THR A 127 11.84 12.15 3.61
CA THR A 127 11.06 10.99 4.07
C THR A 127 11.44 10.63 5.51
N ALA A 128 10.48 10.11 6.28
CA ALA A 128 10.72 9.60 7.64
C ALA A 128 10.77 8.06 7.70
N VAL A 129 10.15 7.36 6.73
CA VAL A 129 9.89 5.92 6.81
C VAL A 129 10.47 5.09 5.65
N SER A 130 11.00 5.74 4.62
CA SER A 130 11.51 5.07 3.41
C SER A 130 12.96 4.61 3.58
N ASN A 131 13.25 3.38 3.12
CA ASN A 131 14.60 2.82 3.13
C ASN A 131 15.35 2.98 1.81
N THR A 132 14.64 3.38 0.75
CA THR A 132 15.21 3.64 -0.57
C THR A 132 15.35 5.13 -0.81
N TRP A 133 14.30 5.91 -0.59
CA TRP A 133 14.16 7.30 -0.99
C TRP A 133 14.34 8.22 0.21
N TRP A 134 15.42 8.99 0.23
CA TRP A 134 15.72 9.92 1.33
C TRP A 134 14.96 11.23 1.21
N SER A 135 14.71 11.66 -0.03
CA SER A 135 13.92 12.85 -0.30
C SER A 135 13.13 12.74 -1.59
N VAL A 136 12.03 13.49 -1.61
CA VAL A 136 11.16 13.70 -2.75
C VAL A 136 11.14 15.20 -3.02
N VAL A 137 11.55 15.60 -4.21
CA VAL A 137 11.51 17.00 -4.64
C VAL A 137 10.36 17.15 -5.62
N VAL A 138 9.49 18.11 -5.37
CA VAL A 138 8.33 18.39 -6.23
C VAL A 138 8.45 19.77 -6.87
N ASP A 139 7.67 20.02 -7.92
CA ASP A 139 7.57 21.35 -8.52
C ASP A 139 6.52 22.22 -7.83
N SER A 140 5.43 21.63 -7.37
CA SER A 140 4.33 22.32 -6.70
C SER A 140 3.66 21.44 -5.64
N LEU A 141 2.94 22.08 -4.73
CA LEU A 141 2.10 21.42 -3.73
C LEU A 141 0.70 22.06 -3.73
N PRO A 142 -0.36 21.29 -3.48
CA PRO A 142 -0.36 19.87 -3.12
C PRO A 142 -0.35 18.87 -4.30
N HIS A 143 -0.54 19.32 -5.54
CA HIS A 143 -0.70 18.46 -6.72
C HIS A 143 0.45 18.64 -7.71
N PRO A 144 1.60 17.98 -7.50
CA PRO A 144 2.76 18.14 -8.37
C PRO A 144 2.55 17.55 -9.76
N GLU A 145 3.19 18.15 -10.75
CA GLU A 145 3.32 17.59 -12.10
C GLU A 145 4.65 16.87 -12.26
N LYS A 146 5.69 17.33 -11.55
CA LYS A 146 7.02 16.74 -11.61
C LYS A 146 7.50 16.37 -10.21
N VAL A 147 7.94 15.14 -10.07
CA VAL A 147 8.44 14.58 -8.82
C VAL A 147 9.79 13.92 -9.09
N VAL A 148 10.79 14.25 -8.27
CA VAL A 148 12.13 13.64 -8.31
C VAL A 148 12.37 12.94 -6.99
N MET A 149 12.43 11.62 -7.02
CA MET A 149 12.77 10.81 -5.85
C MET A 149 14.28 10.59 -5.82
N ARG A 150 14.92 10.98 -4.73
CA ARG A 150 16.37 10.83 -4.51
C ARG A 150 16.62 9.78 -3.45
N GLY A 151 17.42 8.77 -3.77
CA GLY A 151 17.63 7.61 -2.91
C GLY A 151 18.96 6.91 -3.12
N ALA A 152 19.18 5.82 -2.39
CA ALA A 152 20.29 4.90 -2.63
C ALA A 152 20.00 4.04 -3.89
N PRO A 153 20.93 3.88 -4.85
CA PRO A 153 22.35 4.27 -4.90
C PRO A 153 22.62 5.53 -5.76
N LYS A 154 22.13 6.71 -5.33
CA LYS A 154 22.26 8.01 -6.04
C LYS A 154 21.63 8.07 -7.44
N LYS A 155 20.90 7.05 -7.88
CA LYS A 155 20.11 7.10 -9.12
C LYS A 155 18.75 7.74 -8.84
N PRO A 156 18.50 8.97 -9.33
CA PRO A 156 17.20 9.61 -9.14
C PRO A 156 16.14 8.89 -9.99
N ARG A 157 14.92 8.78 -9.44
CA ARG A 157 13.74 8.43 -10.22
C ARG A 157 12.98 9.71 -10.53
N TYR A 158 12.68 9.93 -11.80
CA TYR A 158 11.85 11.03 -12.26
C TYR A 158 10.43 10.51 -12.48
N ILE A 159 9.45 11.25 -12.00
CA ILE A 159 8.04 10.97 -12.20
C ILE A 159 7.39 12.22 -12.77
N SER A 160 6.60 12.05 -13.82
CA SER A 160 5.80 13.08 -14.46
C SER A 160 4.33 12.68 -14.35
N VAL A 161 3.52 13.49 -13.67
CA VAL A 161 2.08 13.31 -13.52
C VAL A 161 1.40 14.11 -14.62
N ALA A 162 0.72 13.43 -15.54
CA ALA A 162 0.07 14.09 -16.66
C ALA A 162 -1.24 14.78 -16.27
N ASN A 163 -1.95 14.23 -15.27
CA ASN A 163 -3.22 14.76 -14.81
C ASN A 163 -3.63 14.25 -13.43
N TRP A 164 -4.39 15.09 -12.74
CA TRP A 164 -5.09 14.78 -11.49
C TRP A 164 -6.59 14.73 -11.76
N LYS A 165 -7.29 13.70 -11.26
CA LYS A 165 -8.76 13.59 -11.38
C LYS A 165 -9.39 13.25 -10.04
N SER A 166 -10.59 13.79 -9.81
CA SER A 166 -11.36 13.48 -8.61
C SER A 166 -12.03 12.12 -8.76
N TYR A 167 -11.82 11.27 -7.76
CA TYR A 167 -12.50 9.99 -7.57
C TYR A 167 -13.18 10.01 -6.21
N ALA A 168 -14.50 10.08 -6.19
CA ALA A 168 -15.31 10.15 -4.97
C ALA A 168 -14.86 11.26 -3.99
N GLY A 169 -14.46 12.42 -4.52
CA GLY A 169 -14.02 13.57 -3.73
C GLY A 169 -12.51 13.64 -3.48
N GLU A 170 -11.77 12.53 -3.67
CA GLU A 170 -10.32 12.48 -3.53
C GLU A 170 -9.62 12.77 -4.87
N LEU A 171 -8.62 13.65 -4.89
CA LEU A 171 -7.91 14.03 -6.10
C LEU A 171 -6.66 13.15 -6.28
N LEU A 172 -6.68 12.25 -7.27
CA LEU A 172 -5.63 11.25 -7.49
C LEU A 172 -4.90 11.44 -8.84
N PRO A 173 -3.60 11.09 -8.93
CA PRO A 173 -2.83 11.17 -10.16
C PRO A 173 -3.28 10.05 -11.11
N THR A 174 -3.91 10.40 -12.23
CA THR A 174 -4.54 9.40 -13.11
C THR A 174 -3.54 8.73 -14.04
N LEU A 175 -2.50 9.45 -14.45
CA LEU A 175 -1.43 8.93 -15.28
C LEU A 175 -0.09 9.50 -14.80
N ALA A 176 0.83 8.62 -14.45
CA ALA A 176 2.18 8.96 -14.03
C ALA A 176 3.19 8.19 -14.88
N SER A 177 4.06 8.91 -15.58
CA SER A 177 5.22 8.31 -16.26
C SER A 177 6.41 8.35 -15.32
N MET A 178 7.18 7.26 -15.28
CA MET A 178 8.41 7.17 -14.50
C MET A 178 9.61 6.82 -15.37
N SER A 179 10.75 7.37 -15.02
CA SER A 179 12.01 7.06 -15.68
C SER A 179 13.19 7.17 -14.74
N SER A 180 14.24 6.43 -15.10
CA SER A 180 15.59 6.52 -14.58
C SER A 180 16.53 6.32 -15.78
N GLU A 181 17.84 6.29 -15.55
CA GLU A 181 18.83 6.00 -16.58
C GLU A 181 18.59 4.62 -17.23
N ASP A 182 18.17 3.63 -16.43
CA ASP A 182 18.14 2.22 -16.87
C ASP A 182 16.75 1.68 -17.17
N TYR A 183 15.69 2.33 -16.69
CA TYR A 183 14.32 1.85 -16.82
C TYR A 183 13.33 2.99 -17.11
N SER A 184 12.17 2.62 -17.63
CA SER A 184 11.06 3.56 -17.84
C SER A 184 9.73 2.85 -17.77
N GLY A 185 8.65 3.61 -17.61
CA GLY A 185 7.31 3.09 -17.75
C GLY A 185 6.25 4.09 -17.33
N SER A 186 5.03 3.60 -17.24
CA SER A 186 3.87 4.39 -16.85
C SER A 186 2.96 3.59 -15.94
N LEU A 187 2.36 4.30 -15.00
CA LEU A 187 1.30 3.86 -14.10
C LEU A 187 0.04 4.66 -14.42
N TRP A 188 -1.12 4.04 -14.38
CA TRP A 188 -2.39 4.74 -14.46
C TRP A 188 -3.44 4.14 -13.55
N ILE A 189 -4.33 4.99 -13.05
CA ILE A 189 -5.48 4.56 -12.24
C ILE A 189 -6.58 4.12 -13.22
N ARG A 190 -6.88 2.82 -13.20
CA ARG A 190 -7.99 2.25 -13.96
C ARG A 190 -9.34 2.60 -13.34
N ALA A 191 -9.43 2.53 -12.02
CA ALA A 191 -10.63 2.86 -11.27
C ALA A 191 -10.27 3.19 -9.82
N ALA A 192 -10.99 4.12 -9.21
CA ALA A 192 -10.93 4.35 -7.78
C ALA A 192 -12.33 4.64 -7.24
N TYR A 193 -12.67 4.02 -6.11
CA TYR A 193 -14.01 4.10 -5.51
C TYR A 193 -13.94 3.90 -3.99
N PRO A 194 -14.90 4.45 -3.23
CA PRO A 194 -14.89 4.31 -1.78
C PRO A 194 -15.22 2.86 -1.39
N LYS A 195 -14.59 2.37 -0.32
CA LYS A 195 -14.71 0.97 0.13
C LYS A 195 -16.17 0.56 0.39
N LYS A 196 -17.00 1.48 0.88
CA LYS A 196 -18.44 1.27 1.16
C LYS A 196 -19.22 0.70 -0.04
N VAL A 197 -18.74 0.91 -1.27
CA VAL A 197 -19.40 0.41 -2.50
C VAL A 197 -19.27 -1.11 -2.68
N LEU A 198 -18.20 -1.75 -2.17
CA LEU A 198 -18.04 -3.21 -2.25
C LEU A 198 -18.90 -3.98 -1.24
N GLU A 199 -19.23 -3.39 -0.10
CA GLU A 199 -20.16 -4.01 0.87
C GLU A 199 -21.59 -4.09 0.30
N THR A 200 -21.88 -3.31 -0.74
CA THR A 200 -23.13 -3.28 -1.50
C THR A 200 -23.06 -3.99 -2.87
N ASP A 201 -22.11 -4.90 -3.10
CA ASP A 201 -22.08 -5.68 -4.34
C ASP A 201 -23.31 -6.62 -4.45
N PRO A 202 -24.26 -6.38 -5.38
CA PRO A 202 -25.45 -7.20 -5.55
C PRO A 202 -25.14 -8.63 -6.06
N THR A 203 -23.90 -8.89 -6.47
CA THR A 203 -23.46 -10.21 -6.94
C THR A 203 -23.03 -11.13 -5.79
N GLN A 204 -22.78 -10.59 -4.59
CA GLN A 204 -22.70 -11.38 -3.36
C GLN A 204 -24.11 -11.60 -2.77
N LYS A 205 -25.00 -12.26 -3.54
CA LYS A 205 -26.25 -12.75 -2.95
C LYS A 205 -25.89 -13.71 -1.82
N PRO A 206 -26.35 -13.50 -0.57
CA PRO A 206 -26.22 -14.53 0.45
C PRO A 206 -26.93 -15.78 -0.09
N VAL A 207 -26.15 -16.84 -0.32
CA VAL A 207 -26.70 -18.14 -0.63
C VAL A 207 -27.60 -18.50 0.55
N LYS A 208 -28.91 -18.43 0.34
CA LYS A 208 -29.89 -18.91 1.31
C LYS A 208 -29.45 -20.32 1.71
N PRO A 209 -29.17 -20.59 3.01
CA PRO A 209 -28.80 -21.94 3.40
C PRO A 209 -29.94 -22.88 3.00
N LYS A 210 -29.65 -23.83 2.10
CA LYS A 210 -30.57 -24.90 1.77
C LYS A 210 -30.86 -25.66 3.06
N ILE A 211 -32.13 -25.61 3.45
CA ILE A 211 -32.89 -26.52 4.33
C ILE A 211 -32.01 -27.60 4.98
N LEU A 212 -31.76 -27.44 6.28
CA LEU A 212 -31.20 -28.49 7.14
C LEU A 212 -32.18 -29.68 7.14
N LEU A 213 -31.83 -30.74 6.41
CA LEU A 213 -32.38 -32.07 6.67
C LEU A 213 -31.92 -32.51 8.08
N PRO A 214 -32.75 -33.20 8.88
CA PRO A 214 -32.37 -33.66 10.20
C PRO A 214 -31.30 -34.75 10.06
N VAL A 215 -30.08 -34.45 10.51
CA VAL A 215 -28.99 -35.44 10.58
C VAL A 215 -29.31 -36.42 11.73
N PRO A 216 -29.30 -37.75 11.50
CA PRO A 216 -29.51 -38.73 12.56
C PRO A 216 -28.40 -38.65 13.62
N LYS A 217 -28.77 -38.66 14.89
CA LYS A 217 -27.86 -38.69 16.05
C LYS A 217 -27.10 -40.01 16.08
N LEU A 218 -25.89 -40.06 15.51
CA LEU A 218 -25.03 -41.26 15.55
C LEU A 218 -23.64 -41.03 16.14
N PHE A 219 -23.37 -39.86 16.73
CA PHE A 219 -22.15 -39.67 17.53
C PHE A 219 -22.51 -39.13 18.90
N GLY A 220 -22.35 -40.01 19.89
CA GLY A 220 -22.53 -39.73 21.31
C GLY A 220 -21.65 -38.58 21.76
N LYS A 221 -22.18 -37.83 22.73
CA LYS A 221 -21.49 -36.76 23.44
C LYS A 221 -20.18 -37.30 24.03
N ILE A 222 -19.06 -36.94 23.42
CA ILE A 222 -17.78 -36.94 24.13
C ILE A 222 -17.70 -35.59 24.82
N ALA A 223 -17.86 -35.61 26.15
CA ALA A 223 -17.50 -34.49 26.99
C ALA A 223 -15.97 -34.35 26.93
N VAL A 224 -15.49 -33.26 26.35
CA VAL A 224 -14.13 -32.79 26.56
C VAL A 224 -14.24 -31.36 27.06
N GLU A 225 -14.23 -31.23 28.38
CA GLU A 225 -13.72 -30.05 29.07
C GLU A 225 -12.31 -29.79 28.55
N GLY A 226 -12.16 -28.68 27.83
CA GLY A 226 -10.89 -28.28 27.27
C GLY A 226 -11.11 -27.03 26.45
N GLU A 227 -10.66 -25.89 26.97
CA GLU A 227 -10.64 -24.64 26.24
C GLU A 227 -9.98 -24.86 24.88
N ARG A 228 -10.77 -24.77 23.80
CA ARG A 228 -10.19 -24.58 22.48
C ARG A 228 -9.43 -23.26 22.53
N LYS A 229 -8.09 -23.33 22.54
CA LYS A 229 -7.23 -22.18 22.29
C LYS A 229 -7.56 -21.67 20.89
N ILE A 230 -8.46 -20.70 20.82
CA ILE A 230 -8.67 -19.87 19.65
C ILE A 230 -7.30 -19.24 19.35
N PRO A 231 -6.73 -19.40 18.14
CA PRO A 231 -5.50 -18.74 17.76
C PRO A 231 -5.65 -17.23 18.01
N LEU A 232 -4.67 -16.61 18.68
CA LEU A 232 -4.69 -15.20 19.10
C LEU A 232 -5.09 -14.22 17.98
N ILE A 233 -4.80 -14.56 16.72
CA ILE A 233 -5.20 -13.79 15.53
C ILE A 233 -6.72 -13.62 15.42
N LEU A 234 -7.53 -14.59 15.83
CA LEU A 234 -8.98 -14.49 15.77
C LEU A 234 -9.59 -13.76 16.98
N LYS A 235 -8.86 -13.62 18.09
CA LYS A 235 -9.31 -12.84 19.26
C LYS A 235 -9.08 -11.33 19.08
N LEU A 236 -8.06 -10.93 18.33
CA LEU A 236 -7.77 -9.51 18.05
C LEU A 236 -8.89 -8.81 17.28
N ASN A 237 -9.62 -9.53 16.42
CA ASN A 237 -10.72 -8.95 15.65
C ASN A 237 -12.01 -8.71 16.45
N GLN A 238 -12.16 -9.30 17.64
CA GLN A 238 -13.39 -9.12 18.44
C GLN A 238 -13.30 -7.97 19.45
N GLN A 239 -12.11 -7.65 19.97
CA GLN A 239 -11.96 -6.52 20.90
C GLN A 239 -11.96 -5.15 20.21
N LEU A 240 -11.63 -5.09 18.91
CA LEU A 240 -11.67 -3.84 18.14
C LEU A 240 -13.07 -3.46 17.63
N LEU A 241 -14.09 -4.29 17.87
CA LEU A 241 -15.47 -4.05 17.43
C LEU A 241 -16.44 -3.76 18.60
N SER A 242 -15.93 -3.53 19.81
CA SER A 242 -16.73 -3.26 21.01
C SER A 242 -16.31 -2.01 21.79
N GLU A 243 -15.62 -1.06 21.15
CA GLU A 243 -15.49 0.32 21.65
C GLU A 243 -16.13 1.30 20.66
#